data_AF-A0A4Q3U6X0-F1
#
_entry.id   AF-A0A4Q3U6X0-F1
#
_cell.length_a   1.000
_cell.length_b   1.000
_cell.length_c   1.000
_cell.angle_alpha   90.00
_cell.angle_beta   90.00
_cell.angle_gamma   90.00
#
_symmetry.space_group_name_H-M   'P 1'
#
loop_
_entity.id
_entity.type
_entity.pdbx_description
1 polymer ?
#
loop_
_entity_poly.entity_id
_entity_poly.type
_entity_poly.pdbx_seq_one_letter_code
_entity_poly.pdbx_strand_id
1 'polypeptide(L)'
;MPKVPPTIHPCIQKAVDETMREAFNPALLSTGDEGRRALGQFQSLRNKRIWPMLLSGLVALFLFIGMGASFDDGLMTAGWILAAALVSTIAFMFVQGRRLAMTNEELVHLAPALRLTRIQRAYLDARTVLESLALPAEMESELTGQLTQLVDEEARLLAMKEQGNVRATPPEAIEAELEALRERLAAATDPASRDALEHGLRTCERRLASAQGLSLVIQRIDAQLEMIAQSIGDVRDGLHRMRMAPESSATSVEMVSIRETLEHVQNHAAAIEKAVAEVQAIEGRSIG
;
A
#
# COMPACT_ATOMS: atom_id res chain seq x y z
N MET A 1 -14.91 -13.08 -24.24
CA MET A 1 -15.36 -12.29 -23.08
C MET A 1 -14.27 -11.28 -22.75
N PRO A 2 -14.59 -10.00 -22.52
CA PRO A 2 -13.58 -9.04 -22.08
C PRO A 2 -13.02 -9.49 -20.72
N LYS A 3 -11.69 -9.64 -20.61
CA LYS A 3 -11.05 -9.89 -19.31
C LYS A 3 -11.38 -8.69 -18.41
N VAL A 4 -12.01 -8.95 -17.26
CA VAL A 4 -12.19 -7.93 -16.23
C VAL A 4 -10.79 -7.43 -15.87
N PRO A 5 -10.55 -6.11 -15.84
CA PRO A 5 -9.23 -5.61 -15.50
C PRO A 5 -8.82 -6.12 -14.10
N PRO A 6 -7.57 -6.57 -13.93
CA PRO A 6 -7.10 -7.05 -12.64
C PRO A 6 -7.22 -5.94 -11.61
N THR A 7 -7.87 -6.25 -10.49
CA THR A 7 -8.04 -5.32 -9.38
C THR A 7 -6.69 -5.18 -8.67
N ILE A 8 -6.00 -4.07 -8.91
CA ILE A 8 -4.77 -3.74 -8.18
C ILE A 8 -5.12 -3.45 -6.73
N HIS A 9 -4.27 -3.91 -5.81
CA HIS A 9 -4.45 -3.67 -4.39
C HIS A 9 -4.56 -2.15 -4.07
N PRO A 10 -5.48 -1.70 -3.21
CA PRO A 10 -5.67 -0.28 -2.91
C PRO A 10 -4.39 0.44 -2.45
N CYS A 11 -3.54 -0.21 -1.66
CA CYS A 11 -2.28 0.39 -1.20
C CYS A 11 -1.29 0.67 -2.35
N ILE A 12 -1.23 -0.23 -3.34
CA ILE A 12 -0.38 -0.07 -4.52
C ILE A 12 -0.96 1.03 -5.40
N GLN A 13 -2.29 1.05 -5.57
CA GLN A 13 -2.95 2.12 -6.30
C GLN A 13 -2.70 3.49 -5.66
N LYS A 14 -2.72 3.59 -4.33
CA LYS A 14 -2.34 4.81 -3.61
C LYS A 14 -0.88 5.20 -3.89
N ALA A 15 0.06 4.27 -3.86
CA ALA A 15 1.47 4.54 -4.18
C ALA A 15 1.66 5.01 -5.64
N VAL A 16 0.91 4.43 -6.57
CA VAL A 16 0.85 4.87 -7.98
C VAL A 16 0.32 6.30 -8.07
N ASP A 17 -0.79 6.60 -7.41
CA ASP A 17 -1.40 7.93 -7.43
C ASP A 17 -0.48 9.00 -6.81
N GLU A 18 0.22 8.68 -5.72
CA GLU A 18 1.21 9.54 -5.08
C GLU A 18 2.40 9.80 -6.01
N THR A 19 2.97 8.74 -6.59
CA THR A 19 4.11 8.84 -7.53
C THR A 19 3.71 9.63 -8.77
N MET A 20 2.51 9.44 -9.29
CA MET A 20 2.00 10.19 -10.44
C MET A 20 1.78 11.65 -10.09
N ARG A 21 1.27 11.96 -8.89
CA ARG A 21 1.13 13.33 -8.41
C ARG A 21 2.48 14.04 -8.30
N GLU A 22 3.49 13.36 -7.76
CA GLU A 22 4.87 13.87 -7.69
C GLU A 22 5.46 14.09 -9.09
N ALA A 23 5.25 13.16 -10.00
CA ALA A 23 5.78 13.24 -11.36
C ALA A 23 5.24 14.43 -12.17
N PHE A 24 3.99 14.85 -11.91
CA PHE A 24 3.40 16.03 -12.53
C PHE A 24 3.76 17.34 -11.82
N ASN A 25 4.46 17.28 -10.70
CA ASN A 25 4.97 18.46 -10.01
C ASN A 25 6.50 18.52 -10.12
N PRO A 26 7.07 19.32 -11.03
CA PRO A 26 8.51 19.38 -11.24
C PRO A 26 9.29 19.84 -10.00
N ALA A 27 8.63 20.51 -9.05
CA ALA A 27 9.24 20.90 -7.77
C ALA A 27 9.38 19.73 -6.77
N LEU A 28 8.71 18.59 -6.99
CA LEU A 28 8.69 17.44 -6.09
C LEU A 28 9.49 16.23 -6.61
N LEU A 29 10.16 16.35 -7.76
CA LEU A 29 10.96 15.28 -8.36
C LEU A 29 12.23 15.00 -7.56
N SER A 30 12.07 14.33 -6.43
CA SER A 30 13.14 13.71 -5.64
C SER A 30 13.50 12.31 -6.16
N THR A 31 12.88 11.86 -7.26
CA THR A 31 13.12 10.55 -7.84
C THR A 31 14.49 10.49 -8.53
N GLY A 32 15.30 9.50 -8.12
CA GLY A 32 16.60 9.22 -8.72
C GLY A 32 16.51 8.94 -10.23
N ASP A 33 17.67 8.86 -10.89
CA ASP A 33 17.76 8.69 -12.35
C ASP A 33 16.98 7.46 -12.86
N GLU A 34 16.96 6.37 -12.08
CA GLU A 34 16.19 5.17 -12.39
C GLU A 34 14.68 5.41 -12.39
N GLY A 35 14.16 6.12 -11.38
CA GLY A 35 12.76 6.50 -11.31
C GLY A 35 12.33 7.37 -12.49
N ARG A 36 13.17 8.32 -12.90
CA ARG A 36 12.92 9.16 -14.09
C ARG A 36 12.86 8.33 -15.38
N ARG A 37 13.76 7.34 -15.55
CA ARG A 37 13.74 6.43 -16.71
C ARG A 37 12.49 5.55 -16.74
N ALA A 38 12.16 4.94 -15.60
CA ALA A 38 10.95 4.12 -15.44
C ALA A 38 9.68 4.93 -15.76
N LEU A 39 9.60 6.16 -15.23
CA LEU A 39 8.48 7.04 -15.47
C LEU A 39 8.38 7.48 -16.95
N GLY A 40 9.51 7.72 -17.62
CA GLY A 40 9.55 8.01 -19.05
C GLY A 40 9.07 6.82 -19.91
N GLN A 41 9.46 5.59 -19.57
CA GLN A 41 8.97 4.38 -20.23
C GLN A 41 7.46 4.20 -20.03
N PHE A 42 6.99 4.36 -18.79
CA PHE A 42 5.57 4.30 -18.46
C PHE A 42 4.77 5.37 -19.24
N GLN A 43 5.24 6.62 -19.26
CA GLN A 43 4.62 7.70 -20.04
C GLN A 43 4.61 7.39 -21.54
N SER A 44 5.67 6.76 -22.08
CA SER A 44 5.73 6.34 -23.48
C SER A 44 4.67 5.28 -23.81
N LEU A 45 4.55 4.23 -22.99
CA LEU A 45 3.55 3.17 -23.15
C LEU A 45 2.13 3.72 -23.05
N ARG A 46 1.89 4.53 -22.01
CA ARG A 46 0.61 5.18 -21.80
C ARG A 46 0.25 6.13 -22.94
N ASN A 47 1.22 6.92 -23.42
CA ASN A 47 1.02 7.79 -24.58
C ASN A 47 0.70 6.97 -25.83
N LYS A 48 1.39 5.85 -26.10
CA LYS A 48 1.06 4.96 -27.23
C LYS A 48 -0.37 4.41 -27.15
N ARG A 49 -0.89 4.15 -25.94
CA ARG A 49 -2.27 3.70 -25.73
C ARG A 49 -3.30 4.82 -25.89
N ILE A 50 -3.01 6.01 -25.35
CA ILE A 50 -3.96 7.13 -25.29
C ILE A 50 -3.97 7.97 -26.58
N TRP A 51 -2.83 8.14 -27.26
CA TRP A 51 -2.72 8.97 -28.46
C TRP A 51 -3.69 8.58 -29.58
N PRO A 52 -3.86 7.29 -29.93
CA PRO A 52 -4.81 6.89 -30.96
C PRO A 52 -6.24 7.27 -30.60
N MET A 53 -6.62 7.14 -29.32
CA MET A 53 -7.94 7.55 -28.83
C MET A 53 -8.12 9.07 -28.95
N LEU A 54 -7.13 9.86 -28.52
CA LEU A 54 -7.17 11.33 -28.63
C LEU A 54 -7.18 11.81 -30.08
N LEU A 55 -6.34 11.23 -30.94
CA LEU A 55 -6.27 11.56 -32.35
C LEU A 55 -7.61 11.24 -33.03
N SER A 56 -8.20 10.08 -32.74
CA SER A 56 -9.51 9.71 -33.31
C SER A 56 -10.62 10.67 -32.86
N GLY A 57 -10.61 11.10 -31.59
CA GLY A 57 -11.53 12.11 -31.07
C GLY A 57 -11.32 13.49 -31.70
N LEU A 58 -10.06 13.90 -31.91
CA LEU A 58 -9.72 15.14 -32.61
C LEU A 58 -10.16 15.12 -34.08
N VAL A 59 -9.90 14.03 -34.79
CA VAL A 59 -10.34 13.86 -36.19
C VAL A 59 -11.87 13.91 -36.26
N ALA A 60 -12.57 13.24 -35.34
CA ALA A 60 -14.02 13.32 -35.25
C ALA A 60 -14.50 14.76 -35.01
N LEU A 61 -13.84 15.51 -34.11
CA LEU A 61 -14.14 16.93 -33.86
C LEU A 61 -13.97 17.78 -35.12
N PHE A 62 -12.84 17.64 -35.81
CA PHE A 62 -12.53 18.40 -37.02
C PHE A 62 -13.50 18.10 -38.15
N LEU A 63 -13.86 16.83 -38.36
CA LEU A 63 -14.89 16.44 -39.33
C LEU A 63 -16.25 17.07 -38.99
N PHE A 64 -16.59 17.15 -37.70
CA PHE A 64 -17.83 17.75 -37.24
C PHE A 64 -17.88 19.27 -37.47
N ILE A 65 -16.79 19.98 -37.15
CA ILE A 65 -16.66 21.42 -37.40
C ILE A 65 -16.71 21.72 -38.90
N GLY A 66 -16.04 20.91 -39.73
CA GLY A 66 -16.05 21.04 -41.18
C GLY A 66 -17.45 20.89 -41.80
N MET A 67 -18.27 19.96 -41.29
CA MET A 67 -19.67 19.85 -41.70
C MET A 67 -20.49 21.07 -41.29
N GLY A 68 -20.31 21.59 -40.06
CA GLY A 68 -21.10 22.72 -39.54
C GLY A 68 -20.90 24.05 -40.27
N ALA A 69 -19.71 24.29 -40.84
CA ALA A 69 -19.40 25.53 -41.57
C ALA A 69 -20.18 25.70 -42.89
N SER A 70 -20.91 24.67 -43.34
CA SER A 70 -21.66 24.67 -44.61
C SER A 70 -23.14 25.02 -44.44
N PHE A 71 -23.61 25.33 -43.22
CA PHE A 71 -25.03 25.49 -42.91
C PHE A 71 -25.39 26.86 -42.30
N ASP A 72 -26.64 27.30 -42.51
CA ASP A 72 -27.21 28.60 -42.08
C ASP A 72 -27.17 28.83 -40.55
N ASP A 73 -27.34 30.08 -40.10
CA ASP A 73 -27.14 30.57 -38.71
C ASP A 73 -27.80 29.72 -37.60
N GLY A 74 -28.93 29.07 -37.87
CA GLY A 74 -29.59 28.17 -36.91
C GLY A 74 -28.82 26.88 -36.61
N LEU A 75 -28.10 26.33 -37.60
CA LEU A 75 -27.30 25.09 -37.48
C LEU A 75 -25.94 25.33 -36.82
N MET A 76 -25.45 26.56 -36.83
CA MET A 76 -24.23 26.99 -36.12
C MET A 76 -24.34 26.73 -34.61
N THR A 77 -25.46 27.07 -33.99
CA THR A 77 -25.67 26.86 -32.54
C THR A 77 -25.69 25.37 -32.16
N ALA A 78 -26.34 24.54 -32.98
CA ALA A 78 -26.35 23.08 -32.81
C ALA A 78 -24.93 22.49 -32.95
N GLY A 79 -24.13 23.01 -33.90
CA GLY A 79 -22.73 22.63 -34.06
C GLY A 79 -21.87 22.92 -32.83
N TRP A 80 -22.03 24.09 -32.22
CA TRP A 80 -21.29 24.44 -30.98
C TRP A 80 -21.68 23.58 -29.78
N ILE A 81 -22.97 23.26 -29.61
CA ILE A 81 -23.42 22.36 -28.53
C ILE A 81 -22.80 20.97 -28.69
N LEU A 82 -22.76 20.44 -29.91
CA LEU A 82 -22.16 19.14 -30.21
C LEU A 82 -20.63 19.16 -30.04
N ALA A 83 -19.95 20.23 -30.45
CA ALA A 83 -18.53 20.40 -30.21
C ALA A 83 -18.21 20.44 -28.71
N ALA A 84 -18.99 21.19 -27.91
CA ALA A 84 -18.84 21.22 -26.46
C ALA A 84 -19.10 19.84 -25.82
N ALA A 85 -20.12 19.12 -26.28
CA ALA A 85 -20.40 17.75 -25.84
C ALA A 85 -19.25 16.79 -26.18
N LEU A 86 -18.64 16.92 -27.36
CA LEU A 86 -17.51 16.10 -27.78
C LEU A 86 -16.26 16.44 -26.96
N VAL A 87 -15.95 17.72 -26.76
CA VAL A 87 -14.83 18.16 -25.90
C VAL A 87 -15.05 17.66 -24.47
N SER A 88 -16.27 17.75 -23.94
CA SER A 88 -16.63 17.23 -22.62
C SER A 88 -16.47 15.70 -22.57
N THR A 89 -16.83 14.98 -23.63
CA THR A 89 -16.62 13.53 -23.75
C THR A 89 -15.15 13.17 -23.82
N ILE A 90 -14.33 13.93 -24.55
CA ILE A 90 -12.86 13.75 -24.62
C ILE A 90 -12.23 14.04 -23.25
N ALA A 91 -12.63 15.12 -22.59
CA ALA A 91 -12.18 15.45 -21.23
C ALA A 91 -12.61 14.36 -20.23
N PHE A 92 -13.85 13.87 -20.35
CA PHE A 92 -14.36 12.76 -19.56
C PHE A 92 -13.59 11.48 -19.84
N MET A 93 -13.27 11.15 -21.10
CA MET A 93 -12.41 10.02 -21.48
C MET A 93 -10.97 10.22 -21.01
N PHE A 94 -10.48 11.44 -20.87
CA PHE A 94 -9.15 11.72 -20.31
C PHE A 94 -9.14 11.54 -18.78
N VAL A 95 -10.20 11.97 -18.10
CA VAL A 95 -10.42 11.76 -16.66
C VAL A 95 -10.67 10.28 -16.35
N GLN A 96 -11.52 9.62 -17.13
CA GLN A 96 -11.72 8.16 -17.13
C GLN A 96 -10.44 7.45 -17.53
N GLY A 97 -9.66 8.00 -18.47
CA GLY A 97 -8.37 7.48 -18.92
C GLY A 97 -7.30 7.53 -17.84
N ARG A 98 -7.40 8.51 -16.92
CA ARG A 98 -6.66 8.51 -15.65
C ARG A 98 -7.15 7.46 -14.67
N ARG A 99 -8.42 7.04 -14.77
CA ARG A 99 -9.02 5.96 -13.97
C ARG A 99 -9.00 4.59 -14.67
N LEU A 100 -8.57 4.51 -15.94
CA LEU A 100 -8.47 3.25 -16.66
C LEU A 100 -7.51 2.37 -15.88
N ALA A 101 -7.97 1.16 -15.56
CA ALA A 101 -7.21 0.19 -14.81
C ALA A 101 -5.81 0.08 -15.42
N MET A 102 -4.80 0.29 -14.58
CA MET A 102 -3.42 0.20 -15.00
C MET A 102 -3.16 -1.25 -15.40
N THR A 103 -2.61 -1.45 -16.59
CA THR A 103 -2.26 -2.80 -17.04
C THR A 103 -1.08 -3.32 -16.22
N ASN A 104 -0.95 -4.63 -16.05
CA ASN A 104 0.20 -5.17 -15.32
C ASN A 104 1.54 -4.85 -15.99
N GLU A 105 1.57 -4.75 -17.32
CA GLU A 105 2.75 -4.30 -18.04
C GLU A 105 3.15 -2.86 -17.64
N GLU A 106 2.17 -1.95 -17.60
CA GLU A 106 2.38 -0.58 -17.10
C GLU A 106 2.84 -0.57 -15.63
N LEU A 107 2.29 -1.46 -14.80
CA LEU A 107 2.64 -1.59 -13.38
C LEU A 107 4.06 -2.12 -13.17
N VAL A 108 4.50 -3.11 -13.94
CA VAL A 108 5.88 -3.63 -13.89
C VAL A 108 6.89 -2.54 -14.27
N HIS A 109 6.59 -1.74 -15.31
CA HIS A 109 7.47 -0.64 -15.69
C HIS A 109 7.48 0.50 -14.68
N LEU A 110 6.36 0.73 -13.98
CA LEU A 110 6.28 1.76 -12.96
C LEU A 110 6.87 1.31 -11.61
N ALA A 111 6.88 0.00 -11.32
CA ALA A 111 7.30 -0.56 -10.04
C ALA A 111 8.65 -0.05 -9.51
N PRO A 112 9.71 0.16 -10.32
CA PRO A 112 10.97 0.72 -9.84
C PRO A 112 10.87 2.18 -9.36
N ALA A 113 9.91 2.94 -9.89
CA ALA A 113 9.65 4.33 -9.49
C ALA A 113 8.75 4.43 -8.25
N LEU A 114 7.99 3.37 -7.94
CA LEU A 114 7.08 3.36 -6.80
C LEU A 114 7.86 3.14 -5.48
N ARG A 115 7.50 3.92 -4.45
CA ARG A 115 8.00 3.74 -3.08
C ARG A 115 7.28 2.61 -2.38
N LEU A 116 7.46 1.40 -2.89
CA LEU A 116 6.86 0.19 -2.35
C LEU A 116 7.74 -0.40 -1.25
N THR A 117 7.09 -1.00 -0.26
CA THR A 117 7.74 -1.87 0.72
C THR A 117 8.27 -3.14 0.04
N ARG A 118 9.10 -3.90 0.76
CA ARG A 118 9.61 -5.20 0.30
C ARG A 118 8.46 -6.18 -0.01
N ILE A 119 7.43 -6.19 0.84
CA ILE A 119 6.24 -7.05 0.73
C ILE A 119 5.41 -6.66 -0.50
N GLN A 120 5.10 -5.37 -0.69
CA GLN A 120 4.34 -4.87 -1.83
C GLN A 120 5.03 -5.16 -3.16
N ARG A 121 6.37 -5.02 -3.20
CA ARG A 121 7.15 -5.36 -4.40
C ARG A 121 7.08 -6.86 -4.69
N ALA A 122 7.28 -7.70 -3.68
CA ALA A 122 7.17 -9.15 -3.84
C ALA A 122 5.75 -9.58 -4.25
N TYR A 123 4.71 -8.90 -3.76
CA TYR A 123 3.32 -9.10 -4.18
C TYR A 123 3.13 -8.78 -5.66
N LEU A 124 3.67 -7.65 -6.14
CA LEU A 124 3.59 -7.28 -7.55
C LEU A 124 4.28 -8.32 -8.43
N ASP A 125 5.48 -8.73 -8.05
CA ASP A 125 6.22 -9.77 -8.77
C ASP A 125 5.40 -11.07 -8.80
N ALA A 126 4.89 -11.53 -7.66
CA ALA A 126 4.07 -12.74 -7.55
C ALA A 126 2.81 -12.65 -8.43
N ARG A 127 2.10 -11.52 -8.40
CA ARG A 127 0.89 -11.30 -9.19
C ARG A 127 1.17 -11.31 -10.69
N THR A 128 2.28 -10.71 -11.13
CA THR A 128 2.67 -10.71 -12.55
C THR A 128 2.99 -12.11 -13.06
N VAL A 129 3.62 -12.94 -12.22
CA VAL A 129 3.86 -14.35 -12.54
C VAL A 129 2.54 -15.11 -12.58
N LEU A 130 1.68 -14.90 -11.59
CA LEU A 130 0.37 -15.56 -11.48
C LEU A 130 -0.47 -15.36 -12.74
N GLU A 131 -0.52 -14.15 -13.27
CA GLU A 131 -1.27 -13.85 -14.51
C GLU A 131 -0.67 -14.43 -15.78
N SER A 132 0.63 -14.72 -15.76
CA SER A 132 1.30 -15.41 -16.86
C SER A 132 1.06 -16.92 -16.86
N LEU A 133 0.61 -17.47 -15.73
CA LEU A 133 0.26 -18.88 -15.60
C LEU A 133 -1.17 -19.12 -16.10
N ALA A 134 -1.36 -20.16 -16.92
CA ALA A 134 -2.68 -20.59 -17.39
C ALA A 134 -3.41 -21.44 -16.32
N LEU A 135 -3.65 -20.86 -15.14
CA LEU A 135 -4.33 -21.55 -14.04
C LEU A 135 -5.86 -21.58 -14.24
N PRO A 136 -6.55 -22.56 -13.65
CA PRO A 136 -8.00 -22.50 -13.50
C PRO A 136 -8.41 -21.22 -12.76
N ALA A 137 -9.49 -20.57 -13.20
CA ALA A 137 -9.94 -19.28 -12.66
C ALA A 137 -10.18 -19.32 -11.14
N GLU A 138 -10.66 -20.44 -10.61
CA GLU A 138 -10.88 -20.64 -9.17
C GLU A 138 -9.55 -20.58 -8.39
N MET A 139 -8.50 -21.22 -8.91
CA MET A 139 -7.18 -21.25 -8.29
C MET A 139 -6.48 -19.90 -8.39
N GLU A 140 -6.58 -19.24 -9.55
CA GLU A 140 -6.05 -17.87 -9.71
C GLU A 140 -6.71 -16.90 -8.72
N SER A 141 -8.05 -17.00 -8.57
CA SER A 141 -8.81 -16.16 -7.63
C SER A 141 -8.42 -16.44 -6.18
N GLU A 142 -8.25 -17.70 -5.80
CA GLU A 142 -7.83 -18.09 -4.45
C GLU A 142 -6.45 -17.52 -4.09
N LEU A 143 -5.45 -17.75 -4.95
CA LEU A 143 -4.08 -17.25 -4.76
C LEU A 143 -4.03 -15.72 -4.73
N THR A 144 -4.80 -15.08 -5.61
CA THR A 144 -4.89 -13.61 -5.63
C THR A 144 -5.51 -13.07 -4.33
N GLY A 145 -6.55 -13.74 -3.82
CA GLY A 145 -7.16 -13.40 -2.53
C GLY A 145 -6.18 -13.55 -1.37
N GLN A 146 -5.41 -14.64 -1.35
CA GLN A 146 -4.39 -14.90 -0.34
C GLN A 146 -3.26 -13.86 -0.37
N LEU A 147 -2.72 -13.56 -1.56
CA LEU A 147 -1.69 -12.53 -1.73
C LEU A 147 -2.19 -11.15 -1.32
N THR A 148 -3.44 -10.83 -1.65
CA THR A 148 -4.11 -9.57 -1.25
C THR A 148 -4.20 -9.48 0.27
N GLN A 149 -4.66 -10.55 0.92
CA GLN A 149 -4.77 -10.60 2.37
C GLN A 149 -3.43 -10.38 3.09
N LEU A 150 -2.32 -10.88 2.56
CA LEU A 150 -0.99 -10.63 3.13
C LEU A 150 -0.56 -9.16 3.05
N VAL A 151 -0.95 -8.46 1.98
CA VAL A 151 -0.67 -7.03 1.82
C VAL A 151 -1.59 -6.17 2.69
N ASP A 152 -2.86 -6.58 2.83
CA ASP A 152 -3.78 -5.96 3.80
C ASP A 152 -3.24 -6.09 5.24
N GLU A 153 -2.69 -7.28 5.57
CA GLU A 153 -2.08 -7.53 6.86
C GLU A 153 -0.86 -6.64 7.11
N GLU A 154 0.03 -6.50 6.12
CA GLU A 154 1.13 -5.56 6.19
C GLU A 154 0.64 -4.14 6.48
N ALA A 155 -0.34 -3.66 5.72
CA ALA A 155 -0.85 -2.30 5.87
C ALA A 155 -1.43 -2.07 7.28
N ARG A 156 -2.12 -3.07 7.83
CA ARG A 156 -2.65 -3.06 9.20
C ARG A 156 -1.52 -3.00 10.23
N LEU A 157 -0.51 -3.86 10.12
CA LEU A 157 0.62 -3.92 11.03
C LEU A 157 1.45 -2.63 11.01
N LEU A 158 1.68 -2.05 9.82
CA LEU A 158 2.36 -0.76 9.68
C LEU A 158 1.58 0.38 10.35
N ALA A 159 0.25 0.39 10.20
CA ALA A 159 -0.59 1.37 10.89
C ALA A 159 -0.52 1.23 12.42
N MET A 160 -0.52 0.00 12.93
CA MET A 160 -0.37 -0.28 14.37
C MET A 160 1.01 0.16 14.89
N LYS A 161 2.08 -0.11 14.13
CA LYS A 161 3.44 0.33 14.47
C LYS A 161 3.52 1.85 14.53
N GLU A 162 2.96 2.54 13.54
CA GLU A 162 2.96 4.01 13.50
C GLU A 162 2.19 4.60 14.67
N GLN A 163 1.01 4.06 14.99
CA GLN A 163 0.22 4.48 16.15
C GLN A 163 0.98 4.26 17.47
N GLY A 164 1.72 3.15 17.59
CA GLY A 164 2.58 2.88 18.74
C GLY A 164 3.72 3.90 18.86
N ASN A 165 4.40 4.22 17.77
CA ASN A 165 5.50 5.19 17.75
C ASN A 165 5.05 6.60 18.16
N VAL A 166 3.86 7.05 17.71
CA VAL A 166 3.35 8.39 18.04
C VAL A 166 3.06 8.55 19.55
N ARG A 167 2.75 7.46 20.26
CA ARG A 167 2.40 7.50 21.68
C ARG A 167 3.57 7.18 22.62
N ALA A 168 4.64 6.60 22.10
CA ALA A 168 5.76 6.15 22.91
C ALA A 168 6.64 7.32 23.38
N THR A 169 6.68 7.57 24.68
CA THR A 169 7.83 8.24 25.30
C THR A 169 8.97 7.22 25.34
N PRO A 170 10.20 7.55 24.89
CA PRO A 170 11.31 6.60 24.91
C PRO A 170 11.57 6.14 26.36
N PRO A 171 11.77 4.83 26.60
CA PRO A 171 11.99 4.28 27.94
C PRO A 171 13.11 5.01 28.70
N GLU A 172 14.18 5.37 28.00
CA GLU A 172 15.34 6.11 28.51
C GLU A 172 14.96 7.46 29.15
N ALA A 173 13.99 8.17 28.55
CA ALA A 173 13.53 9.45 29.09
C ALA A 173 12.70 9.26 30.38
N ILE A 174 11.93 8.17 30.47
CA ILE A 174 11.16 7.84 31.69
C ILE A 174 12.10 7.34 32.80
N GLU A 175 13.14 6.58 32.44
CA GLU A 175 14.19 6.14 33.38
C GLU A 175 14.94 7.33 33.97
N ALA A 176 15.29 8.34 33.17
CA ALA A 176 15.88 9.58 33.66
C ALA A 176 14.95 10.35 34.61
N GLU A 177 13.64 10.40 34.31
CA GLU A 177 12.63 11.01 35.19
C GLU A 177 12.51 10.25 36.52
N LEU A 178 12.53 8.91 36.49
CA LEU A 178 12.54 8.08 37.69
C LEU A 178 13.73 8.36 38.59
N GLU A 179 14.93 8.44 38.02
CA GLU A 179 16.14 8.68 38.80
C GLU A 179 16.14 10.06 39.45
N ALA A 180 15.72 11.09 38.71
CA ALA A 180 15.56 12.44 39.27
C ALA A 180 14.53 12.48 40.41
N LEU A 181 13.42 11.72 40.31
CA LEU A 181 12.44 11.62 41.39
C LEU A 181 12.99 10.88 42.62
N ARG A 182 13.80 9.84 42.44
CA ARG A 182 14.45 9.10 43.54
C ARG A 182 15.44 10.00 44.29
N GLU A 183 16.26 10.76 43.58
CA GLU A 183 17.19 11.71 44.19
C GLU A 183 16.44 12.79 45.01
N ARG A 184 15.35 13.34 44.44
CA ARG A 184 14.51 14.32 45.14
C ARG A 184 13.82 13.73 46.37
N LEU A 185 13.36 12.48 46.31
CA LEU A 185 12.75 11.78 47.44
C LEU A 185 13.77 11.55 48.57
N ALA A 186 15.01 11.20 48.21
CA ALA A 186 16.09 11.04 49.19
C ALA A 186 16.43 12.36 49.91
N ALA A 187 16.34 13.49 49.21
CA ALA A 187 16.59 14.81 49.78
C ALA A 187 15.37 15.42 50.52
N ALA A 188 14.15 14.92 50.30
CA ALA A 188 12.94 15.47 50.89
C ALA A 188 12.76 15.06 52.36
N THR A 189 12.61 16.05 53.23
CA THR A 189 12.38 15.89 54.68
C THR A 189 10.93 16.10 55.10
N ASP A 190 10.16 16.86 54.33
CA ASP A 190 8.74 17.13 54.58
C ASP A 190 7.87 15.91 54.20
N PRO A 191 7.03 15.38 55.12
CA PRO A 191 6.20 14.19 54.86
C PRO A 191 5.26 14.34 53.67
N ALA A 192 4.61 15.50 53.50
CA ALA A 192 3.67 15.71 52.39
C ALA A 192 4.39 15.71 51.03
N SER A 193 5.57 16.33 50.98
CA SER A 193 6.43 16.32 49.78
C SER A 193 6.93 14.91 49.44
N ARG A 194 7.27 14.10 50.45
CA ARG A 194 7.66 12.70 50.25
C ARG A 194 6.52 11.87 49.67
N ASP A 195 5.32 11.96 50.24
CA ASP A 195 4.13 11.25 49.75
C ASP A 195 3.84 11.60 48.27
N ALA A 196 3.93 12.89 47.92
CA ALA A 196 3.75 13.34 46.54
C ALA A 196 4.81 12.77 45.58
N LEU A 197 6.08 12.76 46.00
CA LEU A 197 7.19 12.21 45.21
C LEU A 197 7.08 10.68 45.05
N GLU A 198 6.66 9.96 46.09
CA GLU A 198 6.39 8.52 46.03
C GLU A 198 5.24 8.20 45.07
N HIS A 199 4.19 9.04 45.03
CA HIS A 199 3.12 8.90 44.05
C HIS A 199 3.60 9.16 42.62
N GLY A 200 4.48 10.16 42.45
CA GLY A 200 5.15 10.44 41.18
C GLY A 200 6.00 9.26 40.70
N LEU A 201 6.78 8.65 41.59
CA LEU A 201 7.57 7.45 41.30
C LEU A 201 6.69 6.29 40.83
N ARG A 202 5.64 5.94 41.59
CA ARG A 202 4.70 4.88 41.21
C ARG A 202 4.04 5.13 39.85
N THR A 203 3.83 6.40 39.48
CA THR A 203 3.28 6.76 38.18
C THR A 203 4.32 6.62 37.07
N CYS A 204 5.56 7.03 37.30
CA CYS A 204 6.64 6.85 36.33
C CYS A 204 7.01 5.37 36.14
N GLU A 205 6.98 4.55 37.19
CA GLU A 205 7.20 3.09 37.11
C GLU A 205 6.14 2.41 36.24
N ARG A 206 4.86 2.80 36.39
CA ARG A 206 3.78 2.33 35.51
C ARG A 206 3.98 2.77 34.06
N ARG A 207 4.35 4.04 33.83
CA ARG A 207 4.66 4.55 32.48
C ARG A 207 5.83 3.80 31.84
N LEU A 208 6.88 3.50 32.60
CA LEU A 208 8.03 2.74 32.12
C LEU A 208 7.64 1.31 31.74
N ALA A 209 6.89 0.61 32.61
CA ALA A 209 6.40 -0.73 32.31
C ALA A 209 5.52 -0.75 31.04
N SER A 210 4.65 0.24 30.87
CA SER A 210 3.84 0.40 29.64
C SER A 210 4.72 0.66 28.41
N ALA A 211 5.72 1.54 28.50
CA ALA A 211 6.62 1.85 27.40
C ALA A 211 7.47 0.62 26.98
N GLN A 212 7.94 -0.16 27.94
CA GLN A 212 8.64 -1.43 27.69
C GLN A 212 7.71 -2.47 27.04
N GLY A 213 6.48 -2.58 27.52
CA GLY A 213 5.46 -3.44 26.92
C GLY A 213 5.16 -3.08 25.45
N LEU A 214 5.02 -1.79 25.16
CA LEU A 214 4.81 -1.29 23.80
C LEU A 214 6.02 -1.55 22.89
N SER A 215 7.25 -1.37 23.41
CA SER A 215 8.48 -1.67 22.67
C SER A 215 8.54 -3.15 22.24
N LEU A 216 8.18 -4.07 23.14
CA LEU A 216 8.10 -5.50 22.83
C LEU A 216 7.03 -5.80 21.76
N VAL A 217 5.90 -5.10 21.79
CA VAL A 217 4.86 -5.22 20.76
C VAL A 217 5.39 -4.77 19.40
N ILE A 218 6.10 -3.62 19.33
CA ILE A 218 6.70 -3.13 18.09
C ILE A 218 7.71 -4.15 17.53
N GLN A 219 8.55 -4.73 18.38
CA GLN A 219 9.50 -5.78 17.95
C GLN A 219 8.79 -7.01 17.39
N ARG A 220 7.64 -7.41 17.97
CA ARG A 220 6.82 -8.52 17.44
C ARG A 220 6.19 -8.16 16.10
N ILE A 221 5.72 -6.92 15.94
CA ILE A 221 5.20 -6.43 14.65
C ILE A 221 6.31 -6.50 13.59
N ASP A 222 7.53 -6.06 13.91
CA ASP A 222 8.66 -6.12 12.99
C ASP A 222 9.01 -7.56 12.58
N ALA A 223 8.98 -8.50 13.54
CA ALA A 223 9.17 -9.91 13.24
C ALA A 223 8.08 -10.48 12.31
N GLN A 224 6.82 -10.07 12.46
CA GLN A 224 5.73 -10.49 11.57
C GLN A 224 5.87 -9.89 10.18
N LEU A 225 6.24 -8.62 10.07
CA LEU A 225 6.48 -7.99 8.78
C LEU A 225 7.57 -8.74 8.02
N GLU A 226 8.65 -9.16 8.69
CA GLU A 226 9.67 -10.00 8.06
C GLU A 226 9.14 -11.39 7.67
N MET A 227 8.32 -12.01 8.51
CA MET A 227 7.67 -13.30 8.19
C MET A 227 6.73 -13.21 6.98
N ILE A 228 5.92 -12.14 6.87
CA ILE A 228 5.07 -11.87 5.72
C ILE A 228 5.94 -11.66 4.47
N ALA A 229 7.03 -10.92 4.59
CA ALA A 229 7.95 -10.69 3.48
C ALA A 229 8.58 -11.99 2.96
N GLN A 230 8.96 -12.89 3.86
CA GLN A 230 9.46 -14.23 3.51
C GLN A 230 8.36 -15.07 2.85
N SER A 231 7.17 -15.06 3.43
CA SER A 231 6.03 -15.85 2.92
C SER A 231 5.62 -15.45 1.51
N ILE A 232 5.51 -14.14 1.21
CA ILE A 232 5.25 -13.69 -0.17
C ILE A 232 6.43 -14.07 -1.08
N GLY A 233 7.67 -13.98 -0.58
CA GLY A 233 8.85 -14.43 -1.33
C GLY A 233 8.77 -15.90 -1.72
N ASP A 234 8.40 -16.77 -0.78
CA ASP A 234 8.26 -18.21 -1.01
C ASP A 234 7.12 -18.51 -2.00
N VAL A 235 5.98 -17.80 -1.90
CA VAL A 235 4.89 -17.91 -2.87
C VAL A 235 5.33 -17.48 -4.25
N ARG A 236 6.01 -16.33 -4.36
CA ARG A 236 6.57 -15.84 -5.63
C ARG A 236 7.52 -16.86 -6.24
N ASP A 237 8.41 -17.43 -5.45
CA ASP A 237 9.41 -18.39 -5.92
C ASP A 237 8.74 -19.71 -6.34
N GLY A 238 7.71 -20.17 -5.61
CA GLY A 238 6.87 -21.30 -6.00
C GLY A 238 6.14 -21.07 -7.33
N LEU A 239 5.55 -19.89 -7.52
CA LEU A 239 4.92 -19.50 -8.80
C LEU A 239 5.93 -19.45 -9.95
N HIS A 240 7.16 -18.97 -9.71
CA HIS A 240 8.23 -19.02 -10.70
C HIS A 240 8.63 -20.45 -11.05
N ARG A 241 8.73 -21.35 -10.07
CA ARG A 241 9.00 -22.77 -10.33
C ARG A 241 7.89 -23.41 -11.14
N MET A 242 6.62 -23.16 -10.80
CA MET A 242 5.47 -23.62 -11.56
C MET A 242 5.51 -23.16 -13.02
N ARG A 243 5.91 -21.90 -13.27
CA ARG A 243 6.07 -21.36 -14.62
C ARG A 243 7.12 -22.12 -15.45
N MET A 244 8.14 -22.65 -14.81
CA MET A 244 9.25 -23.35 -15.46
C MET A 244 9.05 -24.87 -15.52
N ALA A 245 8.12 -25.44 -14.75
CA ALA A 245 7.91 -26.88 -14.64
C ALA A 245 6.89 -27.42 -15.67
N PRO A 246 7.10 -28.64 -16.21
CA PRO A 246 6.15 -29.27 -17.13
C PRO A 246 4.81 -29.64 -16.43
N GLU A 247 3.71 -29.46 -17.16
CA GLU A 247 2.39 -28.98 -16.69
C GLU A 247 1.59 -29.83 -15.67
N SER A 248 1.93 -31.08 -15.35
CA SER A 248 0.95 -31.98 -14.71
C SER A 248 1.19 -32.39 -13.25
N SER A 249 2.44 -32.44 -12.78
CA SER A 249 2.74 -32.97 -11.43
C SER A 249 3.24 -31.92 -10.43
N ALA A 250 4.02 -30.94 -10.88
CA ALA A 250 4.63 -29.93 -10.00
C ALA A 250 3.61 -28.95 -9.40
N THR A 251 2.54 -28.64 -10.14
CA THR A 251 1.51 -27.69 -9.72
C THR A 251 0.83 -28.09 -8.41
N SER A 252 0.49 -29.37 -8.24
CA SER A 252 -0.23 -29.81 -7.03
C SER A 252 0.61 -29.70 -5.76
N VAL A 253 1.90 -30.03 -5.83
CA VAL A 253 2.82 -30.03 -4.68
C VAL A 253 3.14 -28.60 -4.25
N GLU A 254 3.46 -27.73 -5.19
CA GLU A 254 3.77 -26.32 -4.90
C GLU A 254 2.54 -25.59 -4.32
N MET A 255 1.34 -25.91 -4.79
CA MET A 255 0.10 -25.31 -4.27
C MET A 255 -0.18 -25.68 -2.81
N VAL A 256 0.14 -26.91 -2.40
CA VAL A 256 0.01 -27.33 -1.00
C VAL A 256 0.99 -26.52 -0.13
N SER A 257 2.25 -26.42 -0.56
CA SER A 257 3.25 -25.63 0.18
C SER A 257 2.87 -24.16 0.29
N ILE A 258 2.34 -23.55 -0.77
CA ILE A 258 1.88 -22.17 -0.77
C ILE A 258 0.76 -21.97 0.26
N ARG A 259 -0.23 -22.87 0.28
CA ARG A 259 -1.35 -22.80 1.24
C ARG A 259 -0.89 -22.96 2.68
N GLU A 260 0.01 -23.90 2.96
CA GLU A 260 0.56 -24.12 4.29
C GLU A 260 1.31 -22.89 4.82
N THR A 261 2.14 -22.26 3.97
CA THR A 261 2.83 -21.02 4.32
C THR A 261 1.85 -19.90 4.65
N LEU A 262 0.78 -19.77 3.88
CA LEU A 262 -0.23 -18.74 4.08
C LEU A 262 -1.06 -18.95 5.35
N GLU A 263 -1.48 -20.20 5.62
CA GLU A 263 -2.20 -20.55 6.85
C GLU A 263 -1.34 -20.29 8.09
N HIS A 264 -0.03 -20.56 8.01
CA HIS A 264 0.90 -20.29 9.09
C HIS A 264 0.96 -18.80 9.45
N VAL A 265 1.02 -17.91 8.45
CA VAL A 265 1.02 -16.45 8.68
C VAL A 265 -0.27 -15.98 9.31
N GLN A 266 -1.43 -16.47 8.84
CA GLN A 266 -2.73 -16.07 9.38
C GLN A 266 -2.88 -16.42 10.86
N ASN A 267 -2.45 -17.62 11.25
CA ASN A 267 -2.49 -18.06 12.64
C ASN A 267 -1.58 -17.20 13.55
N HIS A 268 -0.45 -16.72 13.04
CA HIS A 268 0.45 -15.86 13.79
C HIS A 268 -0.03 -14.40 13.90
N ALA A 269 -0.68 -13.86 12.87
CA ALA A 269 -1.28 -12.53 12.91
C ALA A 269 -2.32 -12.41 14.04
N ALA A 270 -3.22 -13.38 14.16
CA ALA A 270 -4.28 -13.38 15.18
C ALA A 270 -3.74 -13.35 16.63
N ALA A 271 -2.63 -14.05 16.89
CA ALA A 271 -1.99 -14.07 18.21
C ALA A 271 -1.43 -12.68 18.60
N ILE A 272 -0.95 -11.91 17.63
CA ILE A 272 -0.36 -10.60 17.88
C ILE A 272 -1.41 -9.52 18.03
N GLU A 273 -2.50 -9.59 17.26
CA GLU A 273 -3.65 -8.71 17.49
C GLU A 273 -4.15 -8.81 18.92
N LYS A 274 -4.25 -10.04 19.43
CA LYS A 274 -4.60 -10.28 20.83
C LYS A 274 -3.58 -9.63 21.79
N ALA A 275 -2.29 -9.82 21.55
CA ALA A 275 -1.24 -9.22 22.38
C ALA A 275 -1.27 -7.68 22.36
N VAL A 276 -1.53 -7.07 21.19
CA VAL A 276 -1.63 -5.61 21.06
C VAL A 276 -2.87 -5.09 21.78
N ALA A 277 -4.01 -5.76 21.62
CA ALA A 277 -5.24 -5.40 22.31
C ALA A 277 -5.07 -5.48 23.85
N GLU A 278 -4.35 -6.49 24.35
CA GLU A 278 -4.04 -6.61 25.78
C GLU A 278 -3.16 -5.45 26.28
N VAL A 279 -2.12 -5.07 25.53
CA VAL A 279 -1.25 -3.93 25.91
C VAL A 279 -2.01 -2.60 25.86
N GLN A 280 -2.82 -2.36 24.83
CA GLN A 280 -3.67 -1.17 24.75
C GLN A 280 -4.71 -1.10 25.87
N ALA A 281 -5.24 -2.26 26.31
CA ALA A 281 -6.18 -2.32 27.43
C ALA A 281 -5.53 -2.07 28.80
N ILE A 282 -4.23 -2.32 28.93
CA ILE A 282 -3.44 -1.92 30.11
C ILE A 282 -3.21 -0.41 30.09
N GLU A 283 -2.84 0.14 28.94
CA GLU A 283 -2.58 1.57 28.77
C GLU A 283 -3.83 2.42 29.00
N GLY A 284 -4.99 2.01 28.44
CA GLY A 284 -6.26 2.70 28.64
C GLY A 284 -6.74 2.73 30.10
N ARG A 285 -6.34 1.75 30.92
CA ARG A 285 -6.61 1.72 32.37
C ARG A 285 -5.66 2.57 33.19
N SER A 286 -4.52 3.00 32.64
CA SER A 286 -3.57 3.87 33.34
C SER A 286 -3.96 5.35 33.33
N ILE A 287 -4.94 5.74 32.50
CA ILE A 287 -5.35 7.14 32.27
C ILE A 287 -6.68 7.49 33.00
N GLY A 288 -7.41 6.48 33.50
CA GLY A 288 -8.63 6.66 34.30
C GLY A 288 -8.35 6.55 35.80
#